data_AF-A0A948EI73-F1
#
_entry.id   AF-A0A948EI73-F1
#
_cell.length_a   1.000
_cell.length_b   1.000
_cell.length_c   1.000
_cell.angle_alpha   90.00
_cell.angle_beta   90.00
_cell.angle_gamma   90.00
#
_symmetry.space_group_name_H-M   'P 1'
#
loop_
_entity.id
_entity.type
_entity.pdbx_description
1 polymer ?
#
loop_
_entity_poly.entity_id
_entity_poly.type
_entity_poly.pdbx_seq_one_letter_code
_entity_poly.pdbx_strand_id
1 'polypeptide(L)'
;MNNKQKIDFDNLSQKEIPKIPELAGWKEIDVDAKLESLVPVGILSDFDIFTSSIYYSEHNNSPYKPNQLHGSNITIFLRQDVAKRLLQAERLLPTGYHLTIFDGWRSLEVQKSLYDEYHNALKNKFPNWDESMLSEETQKYVSLPSDDPNKPSPHNTGGSVDLAIIRLPNNIEDDLEKLSSDEEAERAKIILTHAEMLNFGTKFDWGGQEAALRYFEEQKEKRELSNEESKALKNRRILYHLMKTVGLEPYVDEWWHFNATQSQMGAKTAGLSVASYGSANLSDENIQFENKRKTLSKDIGRETSLPMAAIIKPPEK
;
A
#
# COMPACT_ATOMS: atom_id res chain seq x y z
N MET A 1 10.26 -23.50 17.43
CA MET A 1 8.95 -22.93 17.04
C MET A 1 8.51 -21.96 18.13
N ASN A 2 8.75 -20.66 17.96
CA ASN A 2 8.14 -19.67 18.84
C ASN A 2 6.67 -19.57 18.44
N ASN A 3 5.79 -20.17 19.25
CA ASN A 3 4.33 -20.04 19.14
C ASN A 3 3.97 -18.58 19.49
N LYS A 4 4.25 -17.64 18.58
CA LYS A 4 3.67 -16.30 18.69
C LYS A 4 2.17 -16.47 18.48
N GLN A 5 1.41 -16.08 19.50
CA GLN A 5 -0.04 -16.08 19.46
C GLN A 5 -0.50 -15.25 18.24
N LYS A 6 -1.25 -15.88 17.33
CA LYS A 6 -1.90 -15.18 16.21
C LYS A 6 -2.80 -14.08 16.76
N ILE A 7 -2.98 -13.00 16.01
CA ILE A 7 -3.91 -11.93 16.41
C ILE A 7 -5.34 -12.45 16.40
N ASP A 8 -6.12 -12.01 17.38
CA ASP A 8 -7.54 -12.31 17.48
C ASP A 8 -8.33 -11.27 16.70
N PHE A 9 -8.81 -11.66 15.51
CA PHE A 9 -9.61 -10.80 14.63
C PHE A 9 -10.88 -10.30 15.30
N ASP A 10 -11.55 -11.14 16.09
CA ASP A 10 -12.78 -10.75 16.77
C ASP A 10 -12.47 -9.64 17.77
N ASN A 11 -11.42 -9.80 18.57
CA ASN A 11 -10.98 -8.76 19.49
C ASN A 11 -10.59 -7.46 18.77
N LEU A 12 -9.74 -7.52 17.74
CA LEU A 12 -9.30 -6.32 17.01
C LEU A 12 -10.46 -5.62 16.29
N SER A 13 -11.42 -6.37 15.75
CA SER A 13 -12.59 -5.81 15.06
C SER A 13 -13.52 -5.00 15.98
N GLN A 14 -13.49 -5.26 17.29
CA GLN A 14 -14.27 -4.51 18.27
C GLN A 14 -13.57 -3.23 18.77
N LYS A 15 -12.24 -3.14 18.62
CA LYS A 15 -11.46 -1.98 19.08
C LYS A 15 -11.57 -0.83 18.08
N GLU A 16 -12.14 0.28 18.52
CA GLU A 16 -12.29 1.46 17.68
C GLU A 16 -10.93 2.04 17.29
N ILE A 17 -10.84 2.59 16.07
CA ILE A 17 -9.67 3.34 15.64
C ILE A 17 -9.68 4.69 16.38
N PRO A 18 -8.65 5.00 17.19
CA PRO A 18 -8.58 6.27 17.91
C PRO A 18 -8.53 7.43 16.91
N LYS A 19 -8.93 8.63 17.32
CA LYS A 19 -8.70 9.84 16.52
C LYS A 19 -7.19 10.01 16.30
N ILE A 20 -6.80 10.21 15.05
CA ILE A 20 -5.41 10.39 14.64
C ILE A 20 -5.20 11.88 14.34
N PRO A 21 -4.06 12.48 14.74
CA PRO A 21 -3.78 13.88 14.43
C PRO A 21 -3.77 14.15 12.92
N GLU A 22 -4.21 15.33 12.52
CA GLU A 22 -4.00 15.80 11.15
C GLU A 22 -2.51 15.93 10.84
N LEU A 23 -2.13 15.61 9.61
CA LEU A 23 -0.73 15.58 9.16
C LEU A 23 -0.25 16.90 8.55
N ALA A 24 -0.95 18.00 8.77
CA ALA A 24 -0.50 19.31 8.31
C ALA A 24 0.96 19.59 8.75
N GLY A 25 1.78 20.01 7.78
CA GLY A 25 3.20 20.29 8.00
C GLY A 25 4.09 19.07 8.23
N TRP A 26 3.68 17.86 7.85
CA TRP A 26 4.54 16.67 7.96
C TRP A 26 5.87 16.81 7.20
N LYS A 27 5.89 17.55 6.08
CA LYS A 27 7.10 17.86 5.29
C LYS A 27 8.11 18.77 6.00
N GLU A 28 7.72 19.36 7.13
CA GLU A 28 8.61 20.21 7.95
C GLU A 28 9.30 19.41 9.08
N ILE A 29 9.10 18.09 9.15
CA ILE A 29 9.91 17.21 9.99
C ILE A 29 11.31 17.12 9.39
N ASP A 30 12.34 17.44 10.18
CA ASP A 30 13.74 17.35 9.74
C ASP A 30 14.12 15.92 9.37
N VAL A 31 14.96 15.77 8.35
CA VAL A 31 15.45 14.47 7.89
C VAL A 31 16.94 14.32 8.23
N ASP A 32 17.25 13.43 9.18
CA ASP A 32 18.60 12.95 9.45
C ASP A 32 18.79 11.60 8.75
N ALA A 33 18.98 11.67 7.42
CA ALA A 33 18.93 10.51 6.55
C ALA A 33 19.98 9.45 6.91
N LYS A 34 19.50 8.27 7.29
CA LYS A 34 20.31 7.06 7.48
C LYS A 34 20.19 6.18 6.25
N LEU A 35 21.33 5.66 5.80
CA LEU A 35 21.38 4.71 4.71
C LEU A 35 20.85 3.35 5.19
N GLU A 36 19.84 2.87 4.50
CA GLU A 36 19.30 1.53 4.66
C GLU A 36 18.91 0.99 3.28
N SER A 37 19.22 -0.26 2.96
CA SER A 37 18.95 -0.77 1.61
C SER A 37 17.45 -0.93 1.34
N LEU A 38 17.07 -0.71 0.08
CA LEU A 38 15.81 -1.21 -0.44
C LEU A 38 15.94 -2.71 -0.71
N VAL A 39 14.92 -3.48 -0.34
CA VAL A 39 14.83 -4.91 -0.57
C VAL A 39 13.55 -5.23 -1.34
N PRO A 40 13.57 -6.21 -2.26
CA PRO A 40 12.36 -6.66 -2.92
C PRO A 40 11.45 -7.38 -1.93
N VAL A 41 10.14 -7.34 -2.18
CA VAL A 41 9.14 -8.11 -1.43
C VAL A 41 8.29 -8.91 -2.43
N GLY A 42 7.86 -10.10 -2.02
CA GLY A 42 7.05 -11.01 -2.83
C GLY A 42 7.83 -12.14 -3.48
N ILE A 43 7.34 -12.60 -4.62
CA ILE A 43 7.85 -13.77 -5.35
C ILE A 43 9.36 -13.62 -5.58
N LEU A 44 10.14 -14.70 -5.45
CA LEU A 44 11.61 -14.77 -5.46
C LEU A 44 12.35 -14.05 -4.31
N SER A 45 11.64 -13.36 -3.39
CA SER A 45 12.28 -12.62 -2.29
C SER A 45 12.31 -13.43 -0.99
N ASP A 46 13.26 -13.12 -0.11
CA ASP A 46 13.29 -13.59 1.29
C ASP A 46 12.09 -13.07 2.10
N PHE A 47 11.40 -12.04 1.61
CA PHE A 47 10.18 -11.50 2.19
C PHE A 47 8.96 -12.00 1.40
N ASP A 48 8.59 -13.26 1.64
CA ASP A 48 7.43 -13.92 1.03
C ASP A 48 6.12 -13.34 1.60
N ILE A 49 5.69 -12.22 1.01
CA ILE A 49 4.43 -11.53 1.27
C ILE A 49 3.80 -11.28 -0.10
N PHE A 50 2.49 -11.45 -0.24
CA PHE A 50 1.89 -11.29 -1.56
C PHE A 50 2.00 -9.85 -2.06
N THR A 51 2.17 -9.71 -3.37
CA THR A 51 2.30 -8.43 -4.05
C THR A 51 1.42 -8.40 -5.27
N SER A 52 0.85 -7.24 -5.58
CA SER A 52 0.14 -6.98 -6.83
C SER A 52 0.51 -5.58 -7.32
N SER A 53 1.36 -5.51 -8.34
CA SER A 53 1.96 -4.26 -8.80
C SER A 53 1.03 -3.52 -9.76
N ILE A 54 0.08 -2.79 -9.16
CA ILE A 54 -1.02 -2.13 -9.86
C ILE A 54 -0.50 -1.06 -10.84
N TYR A 55 0.46 -0.23 -10.41
CA TYR A 55 1.03 0.85 -11.23
C TYR A 55 1.86 0.34 -12.41
N TYR A 56 2.41 -0.87 -12.31
CA TYR A 56 3.07 -1.54 -13.44
C TYR A 56 2.09 -2.12 -14.47
N SER A 57 0.80 -2.14 -14.15
CA SER A 57 -0.21 -2.89 -14.92
C SER A 57 0.11 -4.39 -14.94
N GLU A 58 0.48 -4.98 -13.80
CA GLU A 58 0.80 -6.42 -13.74
C GLU A 58 -0.38 -7.28 -14.24
N HIS A 59 -1.61 -6.94 -13.84
CA HIS A 59 -2.81 -7.70 -14.17
C HIS A 59 -3.72 -7.03 -15.19
N ASN A 60 -4.59 -7.82 -15.82
CA ASN A 60 -5.52 -7.38 -16.87
C ASN A 60 -6.58 -6.40 -16.38
N ASN A 61 -6.85 -6.38 -15.07
CA ASN A 61 -7.79 -5.48 -14.42
C ASN A 61 -7.09 -4.24 -13.83
N SER A 62 -5.83 -3.95 -14.19
CA SER A 62 -5.20 -2.71 -13.77
C SER A 62 -5.94 -1.50 -14.36
N PRO A 63 -6.19 -0.45 -13.55
CA PRO A 63 -6.71 0.82 -14.05
C PRO A 63 -5.75 1.56 -14.99
N TYR A 64 -4.47 1.19 -14.98
CA TYR A 64 -3.42 1.79 -15.80
C TYR A 64 -3.08 0.91 -16.99
N LYS A 65 -2.86 1.53 -18.15
CA LYS A 65 -2.37 0.82 -19.34
C LYS A 65 -0.88 0.47 -19.17
N PRO A 66 -0.40 -0.60 -19.82
CA PRO A 66 1.03 -0.89 -19.87
C PRO A 66 1.84 0.32 -20.32
N ASN A 67 2.91 0.65 -19.60
CA ASN A 67 3.78 1.81 -19.83
C ASN A 67 3.10 3.19 -19.71
N GLN A 68 1.89 3.29 -19.15
CA GLN A 68 1.27 4.60 -18.89
C GLN A 68 2.01 5.36 -17.80
N LEU A 69 2.42 4.68 -16.72
CA LEU A 69 3.21 5.25 -15.65
C LEU A 69 4.68 4.91 -15.86
N HIS A 70 5.44 5.86 -16.42
CA HIS A 70 6.85 5.62 -16.73
C HIS A 70 7.64 5.31 -15.44
N GLY A 71 8.53 4.33 -15.52
CA GLY A 71 9.43 3.97 -14.42
C GLY A 71 8.79 3.05 -13.38
N SER A 72 7.53 2.63 -13.58
CA SER A 72 6.85 1.66 -12.70
C SER A 72 7.60 0.33 -12.72
N ASN A 73 7.69 -0.32 -11.56
CA ASN A 73 8.34 -1.61 -11.39
C ASN A 73 7.30 -2.69 -11.11
N ILE A 74 7.53 -3.90 -11.61
CA ILE A 74 6.71 -5.05 -11.23
C ILE A 74 7.08 -5.56 -9.83
N THR A 75 8.32 -5.34 -9.40
CA THR A 75 8.76 -5.66 -8.06
C THR A 75 8.44 -4.51 -7.12
N ILE A 76 7.82 -4.84 -5.98
CA ILE A 76 7.65 -3.89 -4.89
C ILE A 76 8.92 -3.89 -4.04
N PHE A 77 9.51 -2.71 -3.86
CA PHE A 77 10.68 -2.52 -3.01
C PHE A 77 10.30 -1.75 -1.74
N LEU A 78 10.89 -2.11 -0.61
CA LEU A 78 10.70 -1.42 0.67
C LEU A 78 12.03 -1.28 1.39
N ARG A 79 12.12 -0.37 2.36
CA ARG A 79 13.23 -0.40 3.33
C ARG A 79 13.20 -1.74 4.07
N GLN A 80 14.38 -2.31 4.33
CA GLN A 80 14.50 -3.64 4.92
C GLN A 80 13.76 -3.80 6.26
N ASP A 81 13.77 -2.79 7.12
CA ASP A 81 13.04 -2.76 8.40
C ASP A 81 11.53 -2.80 8.17
N VAL A 82 11.03 -2.08 7.16
CA VAL A 82 9.60 -2.12 6.79
C VAL A 82 9.22 -3.52 6.30
N ALA A 83 10.02 -4.13 5.42
CA ALA A 83 9.79 -5.50 4.97
C ALA A 83 9.80 -6.51 6.14
N LYS A 84 10.72 -6.36 7.10
CA LYS A 84 10.76 -7.19 8.33
C LYS A 84 9.51 -7.03 9.19
N ARG A 85 9.02 -5.80 9.38
CA ARG A 85 7.80 -5.50 10.14
C ARG A 85 6.55 -6.08 9.45
N LEU A 86 6.46 -5.97 8.13
CA LEU A 86 5.36 -6.57 7.37
C LEU A 86 5.41 -8.09 7.42
N LEU A 87 6.59 -8.72 7.33
CA LEU A 87 6.73 -10.16 7.52
C LEU A 87 6.35 -10.61 8.94
N GLN A 88 6.59 -9.76 9.95
CA GLN A 88 6.08 -10.00 11.29
C GLN A 88 4.55 -9.92 11.33
N ALA A 89 3.93 -8.93 10.66
CA ALA A 89 2.48 -8.81 10.59
C ALA A 89 1.84 -10.00 9.86
N GLU A 90 2.42 -10.43 8.74
CA GLU A 90 2.03 -11.65 8.00
C GLU A 90 2.01 -12.88 8.94
N ARG A 91 3.07 -13.05 9.73
CA ARG A 91 3.15 -14.16 10.70
C ARG A 91 2.12 -14.07 11.83
N LEU A 92 1.57 -12.90 12.12
CA LEU A 92 0.55 -12.71 13.14
C LEU A 92 -0.87 -13.00 12.62
N LEU A 93 -1.10 -12.94 11.30
CA LEU A 93 -2.40 -13.21 10.70
C LEU A 93 -2.84 -14.67 10.93
N PRO A 94 -4.13 -14.94 11.23
CA PRO A 94 -4.66 -16.30 11.29
C PRO A 94 -4.47 -17.04 9.96
N THR A 95 -4.47 -18.38 10.01
CA THR A 95 -4.51 -19.23 8.82
C THR A 95 -5.67 -18.82 7.90
N GLY A 96 -5.42 -18.81 6.59
CA GLY A 96 -6.33 -18.32 5.56
C GLY A 96 -6.23 -16.83 5.26
N TYR A 97 -5.52 -16.04 6.07
CA TYR A 97 -5.41 -14.59 5.89
C TYR A 97 -3.96 -14.17 5.64
N HIS A 98 -3.78 -13.30 4.65
CA HIS A 98 -2.48 -12.82 4.21
C HIS A 98 -2.50 -11.32 3.94
N LEU A 99 -1.34 -10.69 4.01
CA LEU A 99 -1.13 -9.35 3.47
C LEU A 99 -0.95 -9.44 1.94
N THR A 100 -1.51 -8.46 1.24
CA THR A 100 -1.11 -8.13 -0.12
C THR A 100 -0.62 -6.69 -0.16
N ILE A 101 0.53 -6.46 -0.79
CA ILE A 101 1.12 -5.14 -0.95
C ILE A 101 0.88 -4.68 -2.39
N PHE A 102 0.39 -3.45 -2.52
CA PHE A 102 0.06 -2.83 -3.80
C PHE A 102 1.13 -1.84 -4.26
N ASP A 103 1.73 -1.12 -3.31
CA ASP A 103 2.80 -0.17 -3.59
C ASP A 103 3.77 -0.02 -2.41
N GLY A 104 4.98 0.40 -2.74
CA GLY A 104 6.08 0.62 -1.80
C GLY A 104 6.96 1.75 -2.28
N TRP A 105 8.23 1.48 -2.56
CA TRP A 105 9.12 2.48 -3.12
C TRP A 105 8.71 2.87 -4.54
N ARG A 106 8.52 4.17 -4.74
CA ARG A 106 8.33 4.78 -6.07
C ARG A 106 9.59 5.51 -6.50
N SER A 107 9.94 5.41 -7.78
CA SER A 107 10.91 6.33 -8.37
C SER A 107 10.31 7.74 -8.47
N LEU A 108 11.18 8.75 -8.61
CA LEU A 108 10.72 10.13 -8.86
C LEU A 108 9.88 10.22 -10.16
N GLU A 109 10.20 9.39 -11.15
CA GLU A 109 9.51 9.34 -12.44
C GLU A 109 8.08 8.81 -12.31
N VAL A 110 7.87 7.74 -11.53
CA VAL A 110 6.52 7.22 -11.23
C VAL A 110 5.72 8.27 -10.46
N GLN A 111 6.33 8.88 -9.45
CA GLN A 111 5.67 9.92 -8.65
C GLN A 111 5.22 11.09 -9.53
N LYS A 112 6.08 11.53 -10.46
CA LYS A 112 5.76 12.59 -11.41
C LYS A 112 4.65 12.17 -12.37
N SER A 113 4.71 10.96 -12.91
CA SER A 113 3.68 10.43 -13.82
C SER A 113 2.30 10.37 -13.15
N LEU A 114 2.24 9.92 -11.88
CA LEU A 114 1.00 9.91 -11.10
C LEU A 114 0.46 11.33 -10.84
N TYR A 115 1.33 12.25 -10.47
CA TYR A 115 0.95 13.65 -10.25
C TYR A 115 0.40 14.28 -11.54
N ASP A 116 1.12 14.13 -12.65
CA ASP A 116 0.76 14.71 -13.94
C ASP A 116 -0.58 14.13 -14.46
N GLU A 117 -0.81 12.82 -14.33
CA GLU A 117 -2.08 12.18 -14.72
C GLU A 117 -3.26 12.74 -13.92
N TYR A 118 -3.14 12.85 -12.59
CA TYR A 118 -4.20 13.37 -11.73
C TYR A 118 -4.44 14.87 -11.98
N HIS A 119 -3.36 15.64 -12.06
CA HIS A 119 -3.41 17.07 -12.30
C HIS A 119 -4.08 17.38 -13.64
N ASN A 120 -3.72 16.65 -14.70
CA ASN A 120 -4.37 16.79 -16.01
C ASN A 120 -5.84 16.37 -15.98
N ALA A 121 -6.20 15.34 -15.20
CA ALA A 121 -7.60 14.98 -15.00
C ALA A 121 -8.40 16.09 -14.31
N LEU A 122 -7.84 16.72 -13.28
CA LEU A 122 -8.44 17.90 -12.64
C LEU A 122 -8.58 19.07 -13.60
N LYS A 123 -7.53 19.39 -14.36
CA LYS A 123 -7.52 20.49 -15.32
C LYS A 123 -8.58 20.31 -16.41
N ASN A 124 -8.76 19.10 -16.90
CA ASN A 124 -9.80 18.78 -17.88
C ASN A 124 -11.21 18.91 -17.28
N LYS A 125 -11.38 18.53 -16.01
CA LYS A 125 -12.67 18.58 -15.30
C LYS A 125 -13.04 19.99 -14.85
N PHE A 126 -12.05 20.79 -14.47
CA PHE A 126 -12.20 22.13 -13.92
C PHE A 126 -11.31 23.13 -14.67
N PRO A 127 -11.61 23.45 -15.95
CA PRO A 127 -10.74 24.26 -16.80
C PRO A 127 -10.58 25.71 -16.34
N ASN A 128 -11.44 26.19 -15.43
CA ASN A 128 -11.38 27.53 -14.86
C ASN A 128 -10.56 27.61 -13.56
N TRP A 129 -10.08 26.47 -13.05
CA TRP A 129 -9.19 26.48 -11.89
C TRP A 129 -7.82 26.97 -12.28
N ASP A 130 -7.20 27.77 -11.41
CA ASP A 130 -5.80 28.15 -11.55
C ASP A 130 -4.88 27.02 -11.08
N GLU A 131 -3.59 27.17 -11.38
CA GLU A 131 -2.56 26.18 -11.05
C GLU A 131 -2.45 25.94 -9.53
N SER A 132 -2.70 26.96 -8.70
CA SER A 132 -2.62 26.83 -7.25
C SER A 132 -3.70 25.88 -6.74
N MET A 133 -4.95 26.07 -7.18
CA MET A 133 -6.07 25.21 -6.78
C MET A 133 -5.92 23.78 -7.34
N LEU A 134 -5.47 23.65 -8.59
CA LEU A 134 -5.20 22.33 -9.18
C LEU A 134 -4.12 21.57 -8.41
N SER A 135 -3.03 22.25 -8.05
CA SER A 135 -1.94 21.65 -7.28
C SER A 135 -2.38 21.31 -5.86
N GLU A 136 -3.11 22.19 -5.17
CA GLU A 136 -3.64 21.93 -3.83
C GLU A 136 -4.58 20.71 -3.82
N GLU A 137 -5.49 20.62 -4.78
CA GLU A 137 -6.41 19.50 -4.88
C GLU A 137 -5.68 18.19 -5.26
N THR A 138 -4.69 18.26 -6.17
CA THR A 138 -3.87 17.10 -6.52
C THR A 138 -3.14 16.54 -5.31
N GLN A 139 -2.55 17.43 -4.49
CA GLN A 139 -1.76 17.05 -3.32
C GLN A 139 -2.55 16.39 -2.19
N LYS A 140 -3.89 16.41 -2.23
CA LYS A 140 -4.73 15.65 -1.30
C LYS A 140 -4.60 14.13 -1.48
N TYR A 141 -4.31 13.68 -2.70
CA TYR A 141 -4.25 12.26 -3.06
C TYR A 141 -2.89 11.86 -3.66
N VAL A 142 -2.20 12.79 -4.32
CA VAL A 142 -0.87 12.53 -4.91
C VAL A 142 0.09 13.64 -4.52
N SER A 143 1.02 13.32 -3.63
CA SER A 143 2.08 14.25 -3.21
C SER A 143 2.86 14.81 -4.41
N LEU A 144 3.23 16.09 -4.33
CA LEU A 144 4.16 16.69 -5.29
C LEU A 144 5.45 15.86 -5.41
N PRO A 145 5.91 15.55 -6.64
CA PRO A 145 7.23 14.95 -6.83
C PRO A 145 8.30 15.90 -6.29
N SER A 146 9.32 15.34 -5.65
CA SER A 146 10.37 16.10 -4.99
C SER A 146 11.72 15.42 -5.19
N ASP A 147 12.68 16.19 -5.69
CA ASP A 147 14.10 15.83 -5.79
C ASP A 147 14.91 16.31 -4.57
N ASP A 148 14.29 17.07 -3.65
CA ASP A 148 14.90 17.47 -2.38
C ASP A 148 15.02 16.25 -1.45
N PRO A 149 16.23 15.81 -1.10
CA PRO A 149 16.45 14.66 -0.24
C PRO A 149 15.90 14.84 1.18
N ASN A 150 15.65 16.08 1.62
CA ASN A 150 15.07 16.41 2.93
C ASN A 150 13.56 16.60 2.89
N LYS A 151 12.96 16.66 1.70
CA LYS A 151 11.51 16.74 1.50
C LYS A 151 11.02 15.71 0.46
N PRO A 152 11.42 14.44 0.54
CA PRO A 152 11.03 13.44 -0.45
C PRO A 152 9.51 13.19 -0.41
N SER A 153 8.93 12.76 -1.52
CA SER A 153 7.58 12.20 -1.49
C SER A 153 7.57 10.94 -0.63
N PRO A 154 6.48 10.60 0.09
CA PRO A 154 6.50 9.55 1.10
C PRO A 154 7.04 8.21 0.57
N HIS A 155 6.53 7.76 -0.58
CA HIS A 155 6.95 6.51 -1.22
C HIS A 155 8.37 6.57 -1.82
N ASN A 156 8.91 7.74 -2.16
CA ASN A 156 10.31 7.82 -2.64
C ASN A 156 11.32 7.40 -1.58
N THR A 157 10.91 7.35 -0.31
CA THR A 157 11.76 6.89 0.80
C THR A 157 11.83 5.37 0.93
N GLY A 158 10.88 4.63 0.35
CA GLY A 158 10.66 3.20 0.62
C GLY A 158 10.15 2.89 2.04
N GLY A 159 9.82 3.93 2.81
CA GLY A 159 9.27 3.84 4.16
C GLY A 159 7.74 3.84 4.22
N SER A 160 7.06 4.13 3.10
CA SER A 160 5.60 4.06 2.96
C SER A 160 5.21 2.79 2.23
N VAL A 161 4.03 2.27 2.55
CA VAL A 161 3.49 1.03 1.99
C VAL A 161 1.97 1.11 1.88
N ASP A 162 1.45 0.63 0.76
CA ASP A 162 0.03 0.47 0.51
C ASP A 162 -0.33 -1.00 0.50
N LEU A 163 -1.27 -1.41 1.36
CA LEU A 163 -1.58 -2.81 1.53
C LEU A 163 -3.04 -3.08 1.94
N ALA A 164 -3.44 -4.33 1.79
CA ALA A 164 -4.70 -4.86 2.28
C ALA A 164 -4.51 -6.25 2.89
N ILE A 165 -5.56 -6.73 3.54
CA ILE A 165 -5.68 -8.13 3.94
C ILE A 165 -6.50 -8.85 2.88
N ILE A 166 -6.01 -10.00 2.45
CA ILE A 166 -6.72 -10.94 1.59
C ILE A 166 -7.01 -12.22 2.37
N ARG A 167 -7.94 -13.00 1.85
CA ARG A 167 -8.24 -14.35 2.30
C ARG A 167 -7.96 -15.34 1.17
N LEU A 168 -7.34 -16.46 1.50
CA LEU A 168 -7.29 -17.64 0.65
C LEU A 168 -8.24 -18.71 1.20
N PRO A 169 -9.02 -19.40 0.34
CA PRO A 169 -9.78 -20.57 0.78
C PRO A 169 -8.86 -21.66 1.31
N ASN A 170 -9.26 -22.36 2.38
CA ASN A 170 -8.42 -23.37 3.04
C ASN A 170 -7.92 -24.47 2.08
N ASN A 171 -8.77 -24.92 1.15
CA ASN A 171 -8.37 -25.93 0.16
C ASN A 171 -7.25 -25.43 -0.78
N ILE A 172 -7.16 -24.12 -0.99
CA ILE A 172 -6.09 -23.51 -1.78
C ILE A 172 -4.81 -23.43 -0.97
N GLU A 173 -4.86 -23.08 0.32
CA GLU A 173 -3.68 -23.13 1.19
C GLU A 173 -3.06 -24.54 1.21
N ASP A 174 -3.88 -25.58 1.37
CA ASP A 174 -3.43 -26.98 1.33
C ASP A 174 -2.74 -27.33 0.00
N ASP A 175 -3.19 -26.75 -1.12
CA ASP A 175 -2.58 -26.96 -2.43
C ASP A 175 -1.26 -26.19 -2.58
N LEU A 176 -1.15 -24.98 -2.02
CA LEU A 176 0.10 -24.21 -2.01
C LEU A 176 1.19 -24.91 -1.18
N GLU A 177 0.85 -25.59 -0.08
CA GLU A 177 1.81 -26.33 0.74
C GLU A 177 2.43 -27.56 0.03
N LYS A 178 1.78 -28.06 -1.02
CA LYS A 178 2.26 -29.22 -1.80
C LYS A 178 3.26 -28.82 -2.88
N LEU A 179 3.32 -27.53 -3.24
CA LEU A 179 4.22 -27.04 -4.28
C LEU A 179 5.67 -27.05 -3.78
N SER A 180 6.58 -27.39 -4.69
CA SER A 180 8.01 -27.27 -4.44
C SER A 180 8.45 -25.80 -4.51
N SER A 181 9.63 -25.50 -3.96
CA SER A 181 10.23 -24.16 -4.01
C SER A 181 10.49 -23.67 -5.44
N ASP A 182 10.58 -24.57 -6.42
CA ASP A 182 10.89 -24.22 -7.81
C ASP A 182 9.63 -23.85 -8.61
N GLU A 183 8.44 -24.06 -8.04
CA GLU A 183 7.13 -23.82 -8.67
C GLU A 183 6.55 -22.44 -8.33
N GLU A 184 7.40 -21.42 -8.15
CA GLU A 184 6.96 -20.09 -7.73
C GLU A 184 5.96 -19.43 -8.70
N ALA A 185 6.10 -19.68 -10.01
CA ALA A 185 5.16 -19.14 -10.99
C ALA A 185 3.75 -19.71 -10.81
N GLU A 186 3.65 -21.02 -10.57
CA GLU A 186 2.37 -21.71 -10.34
C GLU A 186 1.78 -21.30 -8.99
N ARG A 187 2.63 -21.20 -7.94
CA ARG A 187 2.23 -20.68 -6.63
C ARG A 187 1.59 -19.30 -6.76
N ALA A 188 2.27 -18.38 -7.45
CA ALA A 188 1.80 -17.03 -7.69
C ALA A 188 0.46 -17.00 -8.44
N LYS A 189 0.33 -17.80 -9.50
CA LYS A 189 -0.89 -17.91 -10.29
C LYS A 189 -2.07 -18.41 -9.46
N ILE A 190 -1.87 -19.43 -8.62
CA ILE A 190 -2.92 -19.96 -7.74
C ILE A 190 -3.38 -18.89 -6.75
N ILE A 191 -2.44 -18.21 -6.10
CA ILE A 191 -2.76 -17.11 -5.16
C ILE A 191 -3.57 -16.03 -5.87
N LEU A 192 -3.07 -15.54 -7.02
CA LEU A 192 -3.69 -14.43 -7.75
C LEU A 192 -5.11 -14.74 -8.24
N THR A 193 -5.41 -16.00 -8.55
CA THR A 193 -6.71 -16.43 -9.07
C THR A 193 -7.74 -16.79 -8.00
N HIS A 194 -7.30 -17.03 -6.76
CA HIS A 194 -8.17 -17.46 -5.66
C HIS A 194 -8.20 -16.51 -4.47
N ALA A 195 -7.31 -15.50 -4.44
CA ALA A 195 -7.28 -14.50 -3.39
C ALA A 195 -8.55 -13.63 -3.39
N GLU A 196 -9.15 -13.49 -2.22
CA GLU A 196 -10.29 -12.60 -1.99
C GLU A 196 -9.85 -11.44 -1.10
N MET A 197 -9.85 -10.22 -1.63
CA MET A 197 -9.58 -9.04 -0.80
C MET A 197 -10.73 -8.83 0.19
N LEU A 198 -10.41 -8.58 1.46
CA LEU A 198 -11.43 -8.22 2.43
C LEU A 198 -12.13 -6.93 2.01
N ASN A 199 -13.42 -6.79 2.34
CA ASN A 199 -14.17 -5.58 2.05
C ASN A 199 -13.71 -4.44 2.97
N PHE A 200 -13.10 -3.39 2.42
CA PHE A 200 -12.72 -2.18 3.14
C PHE A 200 -13.63 -0.98 2.83
N GLY A 201 -14.74 -1.18 2.13
CA GLY A 201 -15.78 -0.19 1.85
C GLY A 201 -15.50 0.72 0.65
N THR A 202 -14.26 0.78 0.18
CA THR A 202 -13.88 1.39 -1.11
C THR A 202 -12.90 0.48 -1.83
N LYS A 203 -12.69 0.73 -3.12
CA LYS A 203 -11.53 0.18 -3.84
C LYS A 203 -10.23 0.80 -3.29
N PHE A 204 -9.11 0.10 -3.49
CA PHE A 204 -7.78 0.72 -3.40
C PHE A 204 -7.68 1.91 -4.37
N ASP A 205 -6.90 2.94 -4.03
CA ASP A 205 -6.73 4.20 -4.78
C ASP A 205 -8.02 5.05 -4.94
N TRP A 206 -9.01 4.85 -4.08
CA TRP A 206 -10.24 5.64 -4.11
C TRP A 206 -10.01 7.08 -3.65
N GLY A 207 -10.09 8.05 -4.56
CA GLY A 207 -9.91 9.47 -4.28
C GLY A 207 -11.15 10.17 -3.71
N GLY A 208 -11.62 9.76 -2.52
CA GLY A 208 -12.77 10.38 -1.85
C GLY A 208 -12.77 10.17 -0.34
N GLN A 209 -13.55 10.97 0.39
CA GLN A 209 -13.62 10.95 1.86
C GLN A 209 -13.98 9.56 2.43
N GLU A 210 -14.64 8.71 1.64
CA GLU A 210 -15.00 7.34 2.02
C GLU A 210 -13.75 6.46 2.23
N ALA A 211 -12.62 6.82 1.61
CA ALA A 211 -11.34 6.14 1.81
C ALA A 211 -10.71 6.42 3.18
N ALA A 212 -11.08 7.53 3.83
CA ALA A 212 -10.52 7.95 5.11
C ALA A 212 -10.61 6.83 6.15
N LEU A 213 -9.51 6.52 6.82
CA LEU A 213 -9.38 5.34 7.69
C LEU A 213 -10.52 5.24 8.71
N ARG A 214 -10.98 6.37 9.26
CA ARG A 214 -12.05 6.45 10.27
C ARG A 214 -13.44 6.74 9.70
N TYR A 215 -13.63 6.78 8.37
CA TYR A 215 -14.91 7.14 7.75
C TYR A 215 -16.10 6.39 8.37
N PHE A 216 -16.03 5.06 8.48
CA PHE A 216 -17.13 4.26 9.04
C PHE A 216 -17.28 4.38 10.56
N GLU A 217 -16.24 4.77 11.31
CA GLU A 217 -16.38 5.12 12.73
C GLU A 217 -17.30 6.34 12.85
N GLU A 218 -17.07 7.35 12.01
CA GLU A 218 -17.82 8.61 12.01
C GLU A 218 -19.23 8.45 11.45
N GLN A 219 -19.43 7.57 10.46
CA GLN A 219 -20.77 7.25 9.97
C GLN A 219 -21.61 6.51 11.04
N LYS A 220 -21.00 5.59 11.79
CA LYS A 220 -21.64 4.85 12.88
C LYS A 220 -22.15 5.75 14.00
N GLU A 221 -21.46 6.87 14.26
CA GLU A 221 -21.90 7.89 15.22
C GLU A 221 -23.15 8.66 14.76
N LYS A 222 -23.41 8.70 13.44
CA LYS A 222 -24.47 9.50 12.82
C LYS A 222 -25.69 8.69 12.39
N ARG A 223 -25.49 7.43 12.02
CA ARG A 223 -26.54 6.54 11.50
C ARG A 223 -26.20 5.07 11.71
N GLU A 224 -27.20 4.22 11.54
CA GLU A 224 -26.99 2.78 11.42
C GLU A 224 -26.20 2.47 10.13
N LEU A 225 -25.20 1.59 10.27
CA LEU A 225 -24.40 1.10 9.16
C LEU A 225 -25.10 -0.09 8.50
N SER A 226 -25.03 -0.18 7.18
CA SER A 226 -25.39 -1.41 6.48
C SER A 226 -24.46 -2.56 6.84
N ASN A 227 -24.86 -3.79 6.50
CA ASN A 227 -24.02 -4.97 6.74
C ASN A 227 -22.63 -4.87 6.08
N GLU A 228 -22.55 -4.31 4.87
CA GLU A 228 -21.28 -4.16 4.17
C GLU A 228 -20.40 -3.07 4.79
N GLU A 229 -20.98 -1.96 5.24
CA GLU A 229 -20.25 -0.92 5.95
C GLU A 229 -19.76 -1.38 7.33
N SER A 230 -20.54 -2.20 8.02
CA SER A 230 -20.15 -2.81 9.28
C SER A 230 -18.97 -3.80 9.09
N LYS A 231 -18.96 -4.56 7.99
CA LYS A 231 -17.80 -5.38 7.61
C LYS A 231 -16.58 -4.52 7.30
N ALA A 232 -16.75 -3.46 6.50
CA ALA A 232 -15.68 -2.53 6.16
C ALA A 232 -15.05 -1.86 7.39
N LEU A 233 -15.88 -1.41 8.33
CA LEU A 233 -15.44 -0.87 9.62
C LEU A 233 -14.56 -1.87 10.37
N LYS A 234 -15.03 -3.11 10.52
CA LYS A 234 -14.31 -4.17 11.23
C LYS A 234 -12.97 -4.49 10.56
N ASN A 235 -12.94 -4.59 9.23
CA ASN A 235 -11.74 -4.89 8.48
C ASN A 235 -10.71 -3.76 8.56
N ARG A 236 -11.13 -2.48 8.51
CA ARG A 236 -10.25 -1.33 8.74
C ARG A 236 -9.66 -1.32 10.15
N ARG A 237 -10.45 -1.66 11.18
CA ARG A 237 -9.95 -1.82 12.56
C ARG A 237 -8.88 -2.91 12.65
N ILE A 238 -9.12 -4.08 12.05
CA ILE A 238 -8.15 -5.19 12.05
C ILE A 238 -6.83 -4.75 11.39
N LEU A 239 -6.90 -4.19 10.18
CA LEU A 239 -5.73 -3.72 9.44
C LEU A 239 -4.95 -2.65 10.25
N TYR A 240 -5.65 -1.64 10.76
CA TYR A 240 -5.05 -0.60 11.60
C TYR A 240 -4.30 -1.19 12.81
N HIS A 241 -4.97 -2.01 13.61
CA HIS A 241 -4.36 -2.56 14.83
C HIS A 241 -3.22 -3.54 14.53
N LEU A 242 -3.32 -4.30 13.44
CA LEU A 242 -2.23 -5.17 12.97
C LEU A 242 -0.98 -4.35 12.59
N MET A 243 -1.15 -3.31 11.77
CA MET A 243 -0.04 -2.44 11.37
C MET A 243 0.57 -1.68 12.56
N LYS A 244 -0.26 -1.18 13.48
CA LYS A 244 0.20 -0.58 14.73
C LYS A 244 0.99 -1.56 15.61
N THR A 245 0.61 -2.83 15.64
CA THR A 245 1.32 -3.88 16.40
C THR A 245 2.76 -4.09 15.92
N VAL A 246 3.02 -3.82 14.64
CA VAL A 246 4.37 -3.88 14.06
C VAL A 246 5.04 -2.51 13.92
N GLY A 247 4.47 -1.48 14.56
CA GLY A 247 5.05 -0.14 14.64
C GLY A 247 4.99 0.66 13.34
N LEU A 248 4.03 0.37 12.46
CA LEU A 248 3.71 1.22 11.31
C LEU A 248 2.59 2.19 11.68
N GLU A 249 2.69 3.42 11.21
CA GLU A 249 1.76 4.51 11.46
C GLU A 249 0.79 4.70 10.30
N PRO A 250 -0.50 4.93 10.55
CA PRO A 250 -1.50 5.12 9.50
C PRO A 250 -1.33 6.47 8.79
N TYR A 251 -1.89 6.55 7.59
CA TYR A 251 -2.37 7.81 7.00
C TYR A 251 -3.89 7.94 7.23
N VAL A 252 -4.35 9.14 7.53
CA VAL A 252 -5.74 9.34 7.99
C VAL A 252 -6.76 9.28 6.85
N ASP A 253 -6.36 9.71 5.65
CA ASP A 253 -7.25 9.86 4.51
C ASP A 253 -7.34 8.59 3.64
N GLU A 254 -6.48 7.60 3.89
CA GLU A 254 -6.39 6.38 3.09
C GLU A 254 -6.25 5.15 3.99
N TRP A 255 -7.26 4.27 3.99
CA TRP A 255 -7.27 3.10 4.87
C TRP A 255 -6.14 2.08 4.59
N TRP A 256 -5.54 2.12 3.40
CA TRP A 256 -4.50 1.18 2.95
C TRP A 256 -3.08 1.68 3.22
N HIS A 257 -2.88 2.99 3.45
CA HIS A 257 -1.56 3.62 3.47
C HIS A 257 -0.97 3.65 4.87
N PHE A 258 0.22 3.07 5.02
CA PHE A 258 0.98 3.06 6.26
C PHE A 258 2.42 3.54 6.06
N ASN A 259 3.00 4.08 7.13
CA ASN A 259 4.32 4.69 7.13
C ASN A 259 5.17 4.12 8.25
N ALA A 260 6.45 3.85 7.96
CA ALA A 260 7.45 3.67 8.99
C ALA A 260 7.61 4.96 9.80
N THR A 261 7.80 4.84 11.11
CA THR A 261 8.10 5.98 12.00
C THR A 261 9.34 6.77 11.58
N GLN A 262 10.19 6.17 10.74
CA GLN A 262 11.40 6.76 10.19
C GLN A 262 11.13 7.65 8.97
N SER A 263 9.97 7.58 8.31
CA SER A 263 9.59 8.55 7.26
C SER A 263 9.01 9.82 7.88
N GLN A 264 9.01 10.95 7.17
CA GLN A 264 8.48 12.21 7.71
C GLN A 264 7.00 12.12 8.11
N MET A 265 6.16 11.48 7.28
CA MET A 265 4.75 11.24 7.63
C MET A 265 4.61 10.36 8.88
N GLY A 266 5.35 9.24 8.95
CA GLY A 266 5.26 8.34 10.10
C GLY A 266 5.82 8.97 11.38
N ALA A 267 6.93 9.72 11.28
CA ALA A 267 7.48 10.49 12.39
C ALA A 267 6.46 11.48 12.93
N LYS A 268 5.79 12.24 12.05
CA LYS A 268 4.75 13.19 12.43
C LYS A 268 3.58 12.49 13.14
N THR A 269 3.04 11.39 12.59
CA THR A 269 1.96 10.61 13.23
C THR A 269 2.37 10.09 14.60
N ALA A 270 3.62 9.65 14.75
CA ALA A 270 4.16 9.15 16.00
C ALA A 270 4.58 10.25 17.01
N GLY A 271 4.49 11.53 16.65
CA GLY A 271 4.91 12.65 17.50
C GLY A 271 6.42 12.81 17.63
N LEU A 272 7.20 12.31 16.66
CA LEU A 272 8.64 12.48 16.57
C LEU A 272 8.99 13.76 15.79
N SER A 273 10.12 14.38 16.13
CA SER A 273 10.59 15.62 15.51
C SER A 273 11.60 15.43 14.38
N VAL A 274 12.10 14.20 14.19
CA VAL A 274 13.12 13.87 13.18
C VAL A 274 12.75 12.56 12.50
N ALA A 275 12.85 12.54 11.18
CA ALA A 275 12.77 11.36 10.33
C ALA A 275 14.19 10.89 9.95
N SER A 276 14.38 9.59 9.75
CA SER A 276 15.67 9.03 9.33
C SER A 276 15.66 8.44 7.92
N TYR A 277 14.52 8.41 7.24
CA TYR A 277 14.42 8.00 5.84
C TYR A 277 14.32 9.21 4.93
N GLY A 278 15.41 9.47 4.20
CA GLY A 278 15.39 10.33 3.01
C GLY A 278 14.99 9.54 1.76
N SER A 279 15.12 10.18 0.59
CA SER A 279 14.94 9.52 -0.70
C SER A 279 15.87 8.30 -0.85
N ALA A 280 15.40 7.30 -1.59
CA ALA A 280 16.14 6.07 -1.87
C ALA A 280 16.23 5.83 -3.37
N ASN A 281 17.25 5.08 -3.78
CA ASN A 281 17.43 4.58 -5.14
C ASN A 281 17.62 3.07 -5.11
N LEU A 282 17.25 2.41 -6.21
CA LEU A 282 17.54 0.99 -6.40
C LEU A 282 19.06 0.78 -6.55
N SER A 283 19.57 -0.26 -5.91
CA SER A 283 20.91 -0.79 -6.18
C SER A 283 20.94 -1.59 -7.48
N ASP A 284 22.14 -1.91 -7.97
CA ASP A 284 22.31 -2.81 -9.13
C ASP A 284 21.66 -4.18 -8.88
N GLU A 285 21.75 -4.70 -7.65
CA GLU A 285 21.11 -5.95 -7.24
C GLU A 285 19.59 -5.87 -7.33
N ASN A 286 19.00 -4.73 -6.91
CA ASN A 286 17.56 -4.51 -7.05
C ASN A 286 17.14 -4.43 -8.53
N ILE A 287 17.92 -3.78 -9.38
CA ILE A 287 17.65 -3.69 -10.82
C ILE A 287 17.71 -5.09 -11.47
N GLN A 288 18.69 -5.90 -11.08
CA GLN A 288 18.77 -7.29 -11.54
C GLN A 288 17.56 -8.12 -11.08
N PHE A 289 17.12 -7.94 -9.84
CA PHE A 289 15.93 -8.60 -9.31
C PHE A 289 14.66 -8.21 -10.09
N GLU A 290 14.48 -6.91 -10.37
CA GLU A 290 13.36 -6.41 -11.17
C GLU A 290 13.32 -7.05 -12.56
N ASN A 291 14.48 -7.19 -13.23
CA ASN A 291 14.57 -7.85 -14.53
C ASN A 291 14.23 -9.35 -14.45
N LYS A 292 14.64 -10.03 -13.37
CA LYS A 292 14.26 -11.43 -13.11
C LYS A 292 12.75 -11.56 -12.92
N ARG A 293 12.13 -10.68 -12.13
CA ARG A 293 10.68 -10.67 -11.90
C ARG A 293 9.87 -10.36 -13.15
N LYS A 294 10.31 -9.40 -13.98
CA LYS A 294 9.71 -9.12 -15.30
C LYS A 294 9.76 -10.30 -16.27
N THR A 295 10.77 -11.16 -16.14
CA THR A 295 10.86 -12.39 -16.93
C THR A 295 9.85 -13.41 -16.43
N LEU A 296 9.86 -13.69 -15.12
CA LEU A 296 8.94 -14.64 -14.48
C LEU A 296 7.46 -14.27 -14.66
N SER A 297 7.12 -12.98 -14.64
CA SER A 297 5.72 -12.53 -14.78
C SER A 297 5.08 -12.91 -16.12
N LYS A 298 5.89 -13.18 -17.15
CA LYS A 298 5.39 -13.68 -18.44
C LYS A 298 4.81 -15.09 -18.30
N ASP A 299 5.32 -15.88 -17.35
CA ASP A 299 4.91 -17.26 -17.11
C ASP A 299 3.72 -17.35 -16.14
N ILE A 300 3.59 -16.40 -15.21
CA ILE A 300 2.46 -16.32 -14.25
C ILE A 300 1.14 -15.97 -14.96
N GLY A 301 1.21 -15.14 -16.01
CA GLY A 301 0.05 -14.56 -16.67
C GLY A 301 -0.46 -13.29 -15.98
N ARG A 302 -1.62 -12.79 -16.41
CA ARG A 302 -2.19 -11.49 -15.99
C ARG A 302 -3.58 -11.59 -15.36
N GLU A 303 -4.06 -12.81 -15.12
CA GLU A 303 -5.36 -13.02 -14.48
C GLU A 303 -5.25 -12.80 -12.97
N THR A 304 -6.30 -12.22 -12.39
CA THR A 304 -6.41 -12.03 -10.94
C THR A 304 -7.87 -11.97 -10.51
N SER A 305 -8.17 -12.48 -9.32
CA SER A 305 -9.45 -12.35 -8.61
C SER A 305 -9.51 -11.10 -7.73
N LEU A 306 -8.37 -10.43 -7.48
CA LEU A 306 -8.36 -9.18 -6.74
C LEU A 306 -9.19 -8.13 -7.47
N PRO A 307 -9.93 -7.26 -6.76
CA PRO A 307 -10.76 -6.26 -7.42
C PRO A 307 -9.89 -5.24 -8.16
N MET A 308 -10.41 -4.77 -9.30
CA MET A 308 -9.81 -3.63 -10.01
C MET A 308 -9.74 -2.43 -9.08
N ALA A 309 -8.54 -1.88 -8.90
CA ALA A 309 -8.30 -0.63 -8.20
C ALA A 309 -9.04 0.54 -8.86
N ALA A 310 -9.29 1.59 -8.10
CA ALA A 310 -9.73 2.83 -8.70
C ALA A 310 -8.59 3.44 -9.53
N ILE A 311 -8.94 4.19 -10.58
CA ILE A 311 -7.98 5.15 -11.13
C ILE A 311 -7.90 6.28 -10.11
N ILE A 312 -6.70 6.70 -9.72
CA ILE A 312 -6.54 7.96 -8.97
C ILE A 312 -7.07 9.07 -9.88
N LYS A 313 -8.32 9.47 -9.66
CA LYS A 313 -9.02 10.52 -10.40
C LYS A 313 -9.87 11.33 -9.44
N PRO A 314 -10.20 12.59 -9.78
CA PRO A 314 -11.04 13.42 -8.94
C PRO A 314 -12.41 12.76 -8.71
N PRO A 315 -12.95 12.78 -7.47
CA PRO A 315 -14.21 12.11 -7.14
C PRO A 315 -15.35 12.60 -8.05
N GLU A 316 -16.18 11.68 -8.52
CA GLU A 316 -17.41 12.04 -9.25
C GLU A 316 -18.36 12.77 -8.30
N LYS A 317 -19.00 13.85 -8.77
CA LYS A 317 -19.89 14.70 -7.95
C LYS A 317 -21.12 13.93 -7.49
#